data_AF-A0A3D1ZZI7-F1
#
_entry.id   AF-A0A3D1ZZI7-F1
#
_cell.length_a   1.000
_cell.length_b   1.000
_cell.length_c   1.000
_cell.angle_alpha   90.00
_cell.angle_beta   90.00
_cell.angle_gamma   90.00
#
_symmetry.space_group_name_H-M   'P 1'
#
loop_
_entity.id
_entity.type
_entity.pdbx_description
1 polymer ?
#
loop_
_entity_poly.entity_id
_entity_poly.type
_entity_poly.pdbx_seq_one_letter_code
_entity_poly.pdbx_strand_id
1 'polypeptide(L)'
;MSSEQSPASSSESSPEFVFSKEGKVSVWYSSQSYEQVDETYFEANDVGQELWMRNFHITDVDVENLELNGVENGLGDIMEILAPCSYSSGFANLVEHKIKKMGATNIGWILLIFDYEYRPKKTKVYKDDTMFYVGSYPYDMDDESLVEAPEVS
;
A
#
# COMPACT_ATOMS: atom_id res chain seq x y z
N MET A 1 -0.40 -53.41 25.59
CA MET A 1 -0.31 -52.00 26.00
C MET A 1 -0.27 -51.21 24.71
N SER A 2 -1.26 -50.33 24.56
CA SER A 2 -1.63 -49.70 23.30
C SER A 2 -0.62 -48.65 22.84
N SER A 3 -0.59 -48.50 21.51
CA SER A 3 0.26 -47.65 20.68
C SER A 3 0.36 -46.19 21.11
N GLU A 4 1.57 -45.63 21.12
CA GLU A 4 1.81 -44.19 21.00
C GLU A 4 1.76 -43.80 19.52
N GLN A 5 0.83 -42.92 19.17
CA GLN A 5 0.78 -42.26 17.88
C GLN A 5 0.98 -40.77 18.12
N SER A 6 2.14 -40.25 17.70
CA SER A 6 2.44 -38.81 17.73
C SER A 6 1.45 -38.04 16.88
N PRO A 7 0.97 -36.85 17.29
CA PRO A 7 0.13 -36.04 16.44
C PRO A 7 0.98 -35.44 15.31
N ALA A 8 0.46 -35.56 14.08
CA ALA A 8 0.96 -34.87 12.90
C ALA A 8 0.87 -33.35 13.11
N SER A 9 1.97 -32.66 12.81
CA SER A 9 2.02 -31.19 12.75
C SER A 9 1.11 -30.72 11.61
N SER A 10 -0.10 -30.30 11.95
CA SER A 10 -1.00 -29.62 11.03
C SER A 10 -0.43 -28.23 10.78
N SER A 11 0.21 -28.02 9.63
CA SER A 11 0.45 -26.68 9.11
C SER A 11 -0.90 -26.04 8.83
N GLU A 12 -1.41 -25.28 9.80
CA GLU A 12 -2.56 -24.41 9.57
C GLU A 12 -2.16 -23.40 8.48
N SER A 13 -2.71 -23.58 7.28
CA SER A 13 -2.63 -22.56 6.24
C SER A 13 -3.37 -21.34 6.77
N SER A 14 -2.63 -20.26 7.06
CA SER A 14 -3.23 -18.96 7.34
C SER A 14 -4.27 -18.64 6.26
N PRO A 15 -5.45 -18.09 6.62
CA PRO A 15 -6.46 -17.75 5.62
C PRO A 15 -5.87 -16.74 4.65
N GLU A 16 -5.79 -17.12 3.38
CA GLU A 16 -5.36 -16.23 2.31
C GLU A 16 -6.44 -15.17 2.10
N PHE A 17 -6.08 -13.90 2.30
CA PHE A 17 -7.02 -12.80 2.16
C PHE A 17 -7.04 -12.31 0.71
N VAL A 18 -8.22 -12.27 0.10
CA VAL A 18 -8.43 -11.64 -1.22
C VAL A 18 -9.07 -10.27 -1.03
N PHE A 19 -8.51 -9.28 -1.69
CA PHE A 19 -8.87 -7.87 -1.59
C PHE A 19 -9.13 -7.20 -2.94
N SER A 20 -8.92 -7.89 -4.06
CA SER A 20 -9.29 -7.39 -5.39
C SER A 20 -10.74 -6.89 -5.42
N LYS A 21 -10.91 -5.63 -5.83
CA LYS A 21 -12.22 -4.96 -5.93
C LYS A 21 -12.13 -3.75 -6.85
N GLU A 22 -12.77 -3.87 -8.00
CA GLU A 22 -12.86 -2.81 -9.02
C GLU A 22 -13.36 -1.46 -8.45
N GLY A 23 -12.79 -0.36 -8.96
CA GLY A 23 -13.16 1.00 -8.60
C GLY A 23 -12.79 1.38 -7.16
N LYS A 24 -11.83 0.66 -6.57
CA LYS A 24 -11.23 0.99 -5.26
C LYS A 24 -9.73 1.14 -5.38
N VAL A 25 -9.20 2.22 -4.80
CA VAL A 25 -7.76 2.39 -4.58
C VAL A 25 -7.48 2.28 -3.10
N SER A 26 -6.54 1.42 -2.73
CA SER A 26 -6.01 1.33 -1.36
C SER A 26 -4.72 2.11 -1.25
N VAL A 27 -4.59 2.87 -0.16
CA VAL A 27 -3.55 3.89 -0.02
C VAL A 27 -2.76 3.68 1.26
N TRP A 28 -1.43 3.71 1.12
CA TRP A 28 -0.46 3.73 2.21
C TRP A 28 0.49 4.90 2.03
N TYR A 29 0.99 5.47 3.13
CA TYR A 29 2.09 6.43 3.07
C TYR A 29 3.22 6.02 4.00
N SER A 30 4.43 6.49 3.69
CA SER A 30 5.58 6.42 4.58
C SER A 30 5.94 7.81 5.11
N SER A 31 6.32 7.87 6.39
CA SER A 31 6.94 9.06 6.98
C SER A 31 8.47 9.06 6.86
N GLN A 32 9.03 8.08 6.15
CA GLN A 32 10.45 7.93 5.85
C GLN A 32 10.68 8.17 4.34
N SER A 33 11.75 8.85 3.96
CA SER A 33 12.19 8.96 2.56
C SER A 33 12.68 7.62 2.02
N TYR A 34 12.88 7.49 0.70
CA TYR A 34 13.44 6.26 0.14
C TYR A 34 14.84 5.95 0.68
N GLU A 35 15.71 6.95 0.85
CA GLU A 35 17.06 6.78 1.43
C GLU A 35 17.06 6.22 2.87
N GLN A 36 15.95 6.36 3.59
CA GLN A 36 15.81 5.90 4.99
C GLN A 36 15.25 4.48 5.08
N VAL A 37 14.61 3.99 4.01
CA VAL A 37 14.03 2.65 3.97
C VAL A 37 15.12 1.66 3.57
N ASP A 38 15.26 0.59 4.34
CA ASP A 38 16.17 -0.50 4.01
C ASP A 38 15.75 -1.15 2.68
N GLU A 39 16.71 -1.37 1.77
CA GLU A 39 16.45 -1.95 0.44
C GLU A 39 15.71 -3.30 0.56
N THR A 40 15.98 -4.08 1.61
CA THR A 40 15.32 -5.37 1.88
C THR A 40 13.80 -5.26 2.06
N TYR A 41 13.26 -4.05 2.29
CA TYR A 41 11.83 -3.81 2.40
C TYR A 41 11.08 -4.05 1.07
N PHE A 42 11.75 -3.77 -0.06
CA PHE A 42 11.25 -3.97 -1.41
C PHE A 42 11.84 -5.22 -2.08
N GLU A 43 12.70 -5.97 -1.39
CA GLU A 43 13.23 -7.22 -1.91
C GLU A 43 12.21 -8.36 -1.80
N ALA A 44 11.89 -8.95 -2.95
CA ALA A 44 11.08 -10.16 -3.02
C ALA A 44 11.83 -11.39 -2.49
N ASN A 45 11.12 -12.25 -1.75
CA ASN A 45 11.62 -13.57 -1.37
C ASN A 45 11.57 -14.57 -2.55
N ASP A 46 11.92 -15.84 -2.29
CA ASP A 46 11.95 -16.92 -3.29
C ASP A 46 10.60 -17.20 -3.98
N VAL A 47 9.48 -16.71 -3.43
CA VAL A 47 8.14 -16.85 -4.00
C VAL A 47 7.59 -15.53 -4.56
N GLY A 48 8.44 -14.51 -4.71
CA GLY A 48 8.08 -13.24 -5.32
C GLY A 48 7.36 -12.25 -4.39
N GLN A 49 7.37 -12.46 -3.07
CA GLN A 49 6.72 -11.56 -2.11
C GLN A 49 7.71 -10.62 -1.44
N GLU A 50 7.49 -9.31 -1.61
CA GLU A 50 8.25 -8.26 -0.91
C GLU A 50 7.92 -8.23 0.59
N LEU A 51 8.77 -7.60 1.41
CA LEU A 51 8.57 -7.57 2.86
C LEU A 51 7.28 -6.85 3.24
N TRP A 52 6.95 -5.74 2.60
CA TRP A 52 5.70 -5.03 2.86
C TRP A 52 4.46 -5.88 2.56
N MET A 53 4.47 -6.64 1.46
CA MET A 53 3.35 -7.52 1.11
C MET A 53 3.10 -8.54 2.24
N ARG A 54 4.18 -9.14 2.76
CA ARG A 54 4.12 -10.08 3.87
C ARG A 54 3.62 -9.42 5.16
N ASN A 55 4.11 -8.23 5.49
CA ASN A 55 3.70 -7.48 6.67
C ASN A 55 2.20 -7.18 6.67
N PHE A 56 1.63 -6.86 5.50
CA PHE A 56 0.21 -6.53 5.36
C PHE A 56 -0.69 -7.74 5.03
N HIS A 57 -0.13 -8.95 4.89
CA HIS A 57 -0.85 -10.16 4.43
C HIS A 57 -1.49 -10.00 3.04
N ILE A 58 -0.73 -9.43 2.12
CA ILE A 58 -1.11 -9.15 0.74
C ILE A 58 -0.48 -10.22 -0.16
N THR A 59 -1.29 -10.93 -0.94
CA THR A 59 -0.82 -12.00 -1.85
C THR A 59 -1.34 -11.86 -3.28
N ASP A 60 -2.26 -10.93 -3.52
CA ASP A 60 -3.10 -10.82 -4.72
C ASP A 60 -2.96 -9.47 -5.43
N VAL A 61 -1.73 -8.93 -5.48
CA VAL A 61 -1.44 -7.65 -6.14
C VAL A 61 -1.19 -7.87 -7.62
N ASP A 62 -1.91 -7.10 -8.44
CA ASP A 62 -1.56 -6.87 -9.83
C ASP A 62 -0.57 -5.70 -9.92
N VAL A 63 0.63 -5.96 -10.43
CA VAL A 63 1.70 -4.96 -10.54
C VAL A 63 1.31 -3.84 -11.52
N GLU A 64 0.45 -4.13 -12.51
CA GLU A 64 -0.04 -3.10 -13.44
C GLU A 64 -0.96 -2.08 -12.75
N ASN A 65 -1.53 -2.45 -11.60
CA ASN A 65 -2.39 -1.59 -10.78
C ASN A 65 -1.66 -1.00 -9.57
N LEU A 66 -0.34 -1.15 -9.49
CA LEU A 66 0.47 -0.59 -8.41
C LEU A 66 1.13 0.70 -8.89
N GLU A 67 0.97 1.76 -8.09
CA GLU A 67 1.66 3.02 -8.32
C GLU A 67 2.37 3.47 -7.04
N LEU A 68 3.62 3.92 -7.21
CA LEU A 68 4.47 4.39 -6.13
C LEU A 68 5.00 5.78 -6.52
N ASN A 69 4.80 6.78 -5.67
CA ASN A 69 5.32 8.13 -5.90
C ASN A 69 5.83 8.75 -4.60
N GLY A 70 6.85 9.61 -4.69
CA GLY A 70 7.46 10.22 -3.52
C GLY A 70 8.72 11.02 -3.81
N VAL A 71 9.47 11.30 -2.76
CA VAL A 71 10.75 12.01 -2.82
C VAL A 71 11.91 11.09 -2.44
N GLU A 72 13.02 11.24 -3.15
CA GLU A 72 14.24 10.48 -2.89
C GLU A 72 14.82 10.76 -1.50
N ASN A 73 14.88 12.05 -1.13
CA ASN A 73 15.48 12.54 0.11
C ASN A 73 14.51 13.44 0.87
N GLY A 74 14.49 13.32 2.20
CA GLY A 74 13.61 14.12 3.07
C GLY A 74 12.11 13.84 2.89
N LEU A 75 11.26 14.81 3.23
CA LEU A 75 9.79 14.67 3.14
C LEU A 75 9.22 15.77 2.25
N GLY A 76 8.26 15.40 1.40
CA GLY A 76 7.56 16.30 0.48
C GLY A 76 6.19 16.72 1.00
N ASP A 77 5.57 17.71 0.35
CA ASP A 77 4.16 18.03 0.56
C ASP A 77 3.27 16.86 0.08
N ILE A 78 2.18 16.61 0.81
CA ILE A 78 1.30 15.47 0.54
C ILE A 78 0.62 15.61 -0.83
N MET A 79 0.18 16.82 -1.20
CA MET A 79 -0.48 17.06 -2.47
C MET A 79 0.51 17.09 -3.63
N GLU A 80 1.72 17.60 -3.43
CA GLU A 80 2.77 17.50 -4.46
C GLU A 80 3.09 16.03 -4.81
N ILE A 81 3.06 15.13 -3.82
CA ILE A 81 3.26 13.69 -4.03
C ILE A 81 2.00 13.01 -4.61
N LEU A 82 0.79 13.40 -4.19
CA LEU A 82 -0.44 12.76 -4.67
C LEU A 82 -0.89 13.23 -6.05
N ALA A 83 -0.69 14.50 -6.37
CA ALA A 83 -1.28 15.13 -7.53
C ALA A 83 -0.91 14.51 -8.89
N PRO A 84 0.34 14.05 -9.13
CA PRO A 84 0.66 13.41 -10.41
C PRO A 84 0.09 12.00 -10.52
N CYS A 85 -0.34 11.38 -9.41
CA CYS A 85 -0.80 10.01 -9.43
C CYS A 85 -2.06 9.80 -10.23
N SER A 86 -2.20 8.61 -10.81
CA SER A 86 -3.33 8.24 -11.65
C SER A 86 -4.66 8.44 -10.91
N TYR A 87 -5.64 9.02 -11.60
CA TYR A 87 -7.01 9.23 -11.08
C TYR A 87 -7.07 10.06 -9.78
N SER A 88 -5.99 10.76 -9.42
CA SER A 88 -5.85 11.42 -8.12
C SER A 88 -6.89 12.53 -7.88
N SER A 89 -7.48 13.09 -8.94
CA SER A 89 -8.58 14.05 -8.80
C SER A 89 -9.79 13.48 -8.04
N GLY A 90 -10.02 12.16 -8.11
CA GLY A 90 -11.11 11.46 -7.43
C GLY A 90 -10.89 11.25 -5.92
N PHE A 91 -9.65 11.20 -5.44
CA PHE A 91 -9.36 10.79 -4.05
C PHE A 91 -8.33 11.61 -3.28
N ALA A 92 -7.47 12.40 -3.93
CA ALA A 92 -6.30 13.02 -3.29
C ALA A 92 -6.67 13.92 -2.09
N ASN A 93 -7.70 14.76 -2.21
CA ASN A 93 -8.15 15.62 -1.11
C ASN A 93 -8.59 14.80 0.13
N LEU A 94 -9.22 13.63 -0.08
CA LEU A 94 -9.66 12.76 1.02
C LEU A 94 -8.48 12.04 1.67
N VAL A 95 -7.49 11.65 0.87
CA VAL A 95 -6.24 11.05 1.34
C VAL A 95 -5.44 12.08 2.14
N GLU A 96 -5.22 13.27 1.60
CA GLU A 96 -4.49 14.36 2.26
C GLU A 96 -5.10 14.70 3.62
N HIS A 97 -6.41 14.92 3.66
CA HIS A 97 -7.12 15.17 4.92
C HIS A 97 -6.95 14.05 5.94
N LYS A 98 -6.93 12.79 5.48
CA LYS A 98 -6.76 11.63 6.35
C LYS A 98 -5.33 11.53 6.88
N ILE A 99 -4.31 11.72 6.05
CA ILE A 99 -2.90 11.73 6.44
C ILE A 99 -2.65 12.85 7.48
N LYS A 100 -3.18 14.05 7.23
CA LYS A 100 -3.11 15.18 8.20
C LYS A 100 -3.78 14.82 9.53
N LYS A 101 -4.92 14.14 9.51
CA LYS A 101 -5.56 13.62 10.74
C LYS A 101 -4.76 12.54 11.46
N MET A 102 -3.88 11.82 10.76
CA MET A 102 -2.96 10.85 11.34
C MET A 102 -1.70 11.51 11.93
N GLY A 103 -1.53 12.82 11.75
CA GLY A 103 -0.48 13.62 12.38
C GLY A 103 0.70 13.94 11.46
N ALA A 104 0.65 13.57 10.18
CA ALA A 104 1.68 13.89 9.21
C ALA A 104 1.28 15.11 8.37
N THR A 105 2.18 16.09 8.26
CA THR A 105 2.03 17.25 7.35
C THR A 105 2.83 17.07 6.07
N ASN A 106 3.84 16.20 6.10
CA ASN A 106 4.74 15.87 5.01
C ASN A 106 4.98 14.36 5.04
N ILE A 107 5.24 13.76 3.88
CA ILE A 107 5.45 12.32 3.72
C ILE A 107 6.65 12.07 2.81
N GLY A 108 7.26 10.90 2.94
CA GLY A 108 8.36 10.50 2.05
C GLY A 108 7.81 9.99 0.71
N TRP A 109 6.82 9.11 0.78
CA TRP A 109 6.23 8.50 -0.40
C TRP A 109 4.84 7.92 -0.10
N ILE A 110 4.12 7.59 -1.17
CA ILE A 110 2.80 6.99 -1.16
C ILE A 110 2.77 5.75 -2.07
N LEU A 111 2.10 4.71 -1.60
CA LEU A 111 1.79 3.50 -2.37
C LEU A 111 0.29 3.44 -2.61
N LEU A 112 -0.07 3.27 -3.88
CA LEU A 112 -1.44 3.11 -4.36
C LEU A 112 -1.57 1.73 -4.99
N ILE A 113 -2.65 1.02 -4.65
CA ILE A 113 -3.03 -0.20 -5.33
C ILE A 113 -4.46 -0.02 -5.83
N PHE A 114 -4.62 0.11 -7.14
CA PHE A 114 -5.90 0.23 -7.84
C PHE A 114 -6.60 -1.13 -7.94
N ASP A 115 -7.91 -1.08 -8.14
CA ASP A 115 -8.82 -2.23 -8.05
C ASP A 115 -8.59 -3.12 -6.83
N TYR A 116 -8.35 -2.47 -5.69
CA TYR A 116 -7.96 -3.12 -4.45
C TYR A 116 -8.61 -2.42 -3.25
N GLU A 117 -9.25 -3.22 -2.39
CA GLU A 117 -9.83 -2.75 -1.13
C GLU A 117 -9.23 -3.52 0.04
N TYR A 118 -8.05 -3.08 0.48
CA TYR A 118 -7.42 -3.59 1.69
C TYR A 118 -8.34 -3.38 2.90
N ARG A 119 -8.49 -4.41 3.73
CA ARG A 119 -9.36 -4.35 4.91
C ARG A 119 -8.56 -4.64 6.18
N PRO A 120 -8.00 -3.62 6.85
CA PRO A 120 -7.22 -3.82 8.07
C PRO A 120 -8.04 -4.43 9.22
N LYS A 121 -9.39 -4.34 9.14
CA LYS A 121 -10.28 -5.03 10.08
C LYS A 121 -10.21 -6.56 9.96
N LYS A 122 -9.88 -7.09 8.77
CA LYS A 122 -9.68 -8.53 8.51
C LYS A 122 -8.28 -8.98 8.93
N THR A 123 -7.25 -8.26 8.48
CA THR A 123 -5.84 -8.60 8.73
C THR A 123 -5.35 -8.25 10.13
N LYS A 124 -6.01 -7.28 10.79
CA LYS A 124 -5.56 -6.62 12.03
C LYS A 124 -4.28 -5.79 11.87
N VAL A 125 -3.83 -5.55 10.63
CA VAL A 125 -2.64 -4.74 10.33
C VAL A 125 -3.07 -3.40 9.76
N TYR A 126 -2.70 -2.31 10.45
CA TYR A 126 -2.98 -0.93 10.03
C TYR A 126 -1.71 -0.16 9.65
N LYS A 127 -0.54 -0.67 10.04
CA LYS A 127 0.77 -0.13 9.75
C LYS A 127 1.82 -1.21 10.00
N ASP A 128 2.99 -1.02 9.43
CA ASP A 128 4.24 -1.65 9.90
C ASP A 128 5.23 -0.55 10.32
N ASP A 129 6.52 -0.86 10.32
CA ASP A 129 7.57 0.10 10.71
C ASP A 129 7.83 1.18 9.64
N THR A 130 7.39 0.96 8.40
CA THR A 130 7.65 1.84 7.26
C THR A 130 6.38 2.53 6.76
N MET A 131 5.32 1.78 6.55
CA MET A 131 4.07 2.24 5.96
C MET A 131 2.90 2.31 6.93
N PHE A 132 2.07 3.32 6.74
CA PHE A 132 0.80 3.51 7.42
C PHE A 132 -0.34 3.39 6.42
N TYR A 133 -1.29 2.49 6.67
CA TYR A 133 -2.50 2.40 5.86
C TYR A 133 -3.41 3.60 6.13
N VAL A 134 -3.77 4.31 5.07
CA VAL A 134 -4.59 5.53 5.11
C VAL A 134 -6.06 5.17 5.02
N GLY A 135 -6.41 4.35 4.03
CA GLY A 135 -7.79 4.01 3.68
C GLY A 135 -7.90 3.42 2.28
N SER A 136 -9.13 3.04 1.93
CA SER A 136 -9.49 2.68 0.56
C SER A 136 -10.60 3.61 0.08
N TYR A 137 -10.44 4.15 -1.12
CA TYR A 137 -11.27 5.22 -1.67
C TYR A 137 -11.87 4.79 -3.00
N PRO A 138 -13.08 5.27 -3.35
CA PRO A 138 -13.54 5.15 -4.74
C PRO A 138 -12.63 5.96 -5.67
N TYR A 139 -12.44 5.47 -6.89
CA TYR A 139 -11.86 6.22 -8.00
C TYR A 139 -12.63 5.81 -9.28
N ASP A 140 -12.63 6.67 -10.28
CA ASP A 140 -13.13 6.38 -11.63
C ASP A 140 -11.95 6.32 -12.61
N MET A 141 -12.01 5.42 -13.61
CA MET A 141 -11.01 5.38 -14.68
C MET A 141 -11.12 6.59 -15.62
N ASP A 142 -12.26 7.29 -15.58
CA ASP A 142 -12.44 8.57 -16.28
C ASP A 142 -11.89 9.77 -15.47
N ASP A 143 -11.45 9.57 -14.22
CA ASP A 143 -10.84 10.65 -13.43
C ASP A 143 -9.44 11.00 -13.98
N GLU A 144 -9.09 12.29 -13.93
CA GLU A 144 -7.76 12.75 -14.33
C GLU A 144 -6.79 12.77 -13.13
N SER A 145 -5.49 12.86 -13.39
CA SER A 145 -4.53 13.30 -12.37
C SER A 145 -4.77 14.77 -12.03
N LEU A 146 -4.52 15.19 -10.78
CA LEU A 146 -4.68 16.60 -10.38
C LEU A 146 -3.71 17.57 -11.07
N VAL A 147 -2.59 17.06 -11.56
CA VAL A 147 -1.70 17.78 -12.46
C VAL A 147 -1.59 17.01 -13.77
N GLU A 148 -1.51 17.76 -14.87
CA GLU A 148 -1.16 17.18 -16.17
C GLU A 148 0.26 16.59 -16.09
N ALA A 149 0.47 15.45 -16.75
CA ALA A 149 1.81 14.91 -16.92
C ALA A 149 2.69 15.99 -17.60
N PRO A 150 3.93 16.21 -17.13
CA PRO A 150 4.79 17.22 -17.74
C PRO A 150 4.92 16.93 -19.24
N GLU A 151 4.54 17.89 -20.09
CA GLU A 151 4.77 17.77 -21.53
C GLU A 151 6.27 17.56 -21.76
N VAL A 152 6.62 16.40 -22.30
CA VAL A 152 7.98 16.14 -22.77
C VAL A 152 8.21 16.98 -24.03
N SER A 153 8.80 18.17 -23.84
CA SER A 153 9.22 19.07 -24.92
C SER A 153 10.51 18.62 -25.61
#